data_AF-A0A938NKE5-F1
#
_entry.id   AF-A0A938NKE5-F1
#
_cell.length_a   1.000
_cell.length_b   1.000
_cell.length_c   1.000
_cell.angle_alpha   90.00
_cell.angle_beta   90.00
_cell.angle_gamma   90.00
#
_symmetry.space_group_name_H-M   'P 1'
#
loop_
_entity.id
_entity.type
_entity.pdbx_description
1 polymer ?
#
loop_
_entity_poly.entity_id
_entity_poly.type
_entity_poly.pdbx_seq_one_letter_code
_entity_poly.pdbx_strand_id
1 'polypeptide(L)'
;MKESKEKASCPFCGKMIDIPQKMRTELGDIIGGKCACGVVYVFDHSGHNMGQAFVDALNFACEGKCDNPWELIPGEDYEEALLHYEWRTHSFLTKRSRIPDNMCFVLLKKENK
;
A
#
# COMPACT_ATOMS: atom_id res chain seq x y z
N MET A 1 -9.10 -25.20 11.42
CA MET A 1 -9.06 -24.86 9.97
C MET A 1 -7.77 -24.10 9.72
N LYS A 2 -6.85 -24.60 8.88
CA LYS A 2 -5.51 -23.97 8.72
C LYS A 2 -5.61 -22.73 7.83
N GLU A 3 -5.15 -21.59 8.35
CA GLU A 3 -4.89 -20.37 7.56
C GLU A 3 -3.71 -20.64 6.63
N SER A 4 -3.87 -20.28 5.37
CA SER A 4 -2.81 -20.38 4.36
C SER A 4 -2.12 -19.01 4.26
N LYS A 5 -0.82 -18.99 4.50
CA LYS A 5 0.03 -17.80 4.44
C LYS A 5 0.89 -17.84 3.19
N GLU A 6 0.97 -16.70 2.50
CA GLU A 6 1.84 -16.52 1.35
C GLU A 6 2.88 -15.44 1.63
N LYS A 7 4.04 -15.53 0.96
CA LYS A 7 5.08 -14.50 1.13
C LYS A 7 4.55 -13.14 0.70
N ALA A 8 4.98 -12.08 1.39
CA ALA A 8 4.60 -10.74 1.01
C ALA A 8 5.22 -10.35 -0.35
N SER A 9 4.39 -10.34 -1.39
CA SER A 9 4.74 -9.94 -2.76
C SER A 9 3.86 -8.80 -3.27
N CYS A 10 4.44 -7.93 -4.08
CA CYS A 10 3.72 -6.85 -4.75
C CYS A 10 2.58 -7.41 -5.62
N PRO A 11 1.33 -6.96 -5.44
CA PRO A 11 0.19 -7.45 -6.22
C PRO A 11 0.26 -7.06 -7.71
N PHE A 12 1.07 -6.06 -8.05
CA PHE A 12 1.18 -5.56 -9.42
C PHE A 12 2.30 -6.22 -10.24
N CYS A 13 3.43 -6.56 -9.62
CA CYS A 13 4.59 -7.14 -10.33
C CYS A 13 5.04 -8.50 -9.81
N GLY A 14 4.45 -9.01 -8.72
CA GLY A 14 4.78 -10.31 -8.12
C GLY A 14 6.13 -10.40 -7.39
N LYS A 15 6.95 -9.34 -7.40
CA LYS A 15 8.23 -9.32 -6.67
C LYS A 15 7.98 -9.28 -5.16
N MET A 16 8.89 -9.89 -4.38
CA MET A 16 8.87 -9.75 -2.92
C MET A 16 9.01 -8.26 -2.54
N ILE A 17 8.21 -7.83 -1.57
CA ILE A 17 8.36 -6.51 -0.96
C ILE A 17 9.19 -6.62 0.32
N ASP A 18 9.76 -5.50 0.75
CA ASP A 18 10.42 -5.43 2.03
C ASP A 18 9.42 -5.27 3.18
N ILE A 19 9.90 -5.54 4.40
CA ILE A 19 9.11 -5.32 5.61
C ILE A 19 8.81 -3.82 5.71
N PRO A 20 7.53 -3.40 5.83
CA PRO A 20 7.16 -1.99 5.98
C PRO A 20 7.94 -1.32 7.11
N GLN A 21 8.54 -0.17 6.83
CA GLN A 21 9.31 0.60 7.79
C GLN A 21 8.65 1.95 8.02
N LYS A 22 9.04 2.61 9.11
CA LYS A 22 8.65 3.99 9.35
C LYS A 22 9.25 4.87 8.25
N MET A 23 8.40 5.61 7.56
CA MET A 23 8.77 6.54 6.49
C MET A 23 8.07 7.88 6.71
N ARG A 24 8.76 8.95 6.36
CA ARG A 24 8.27 10.31 6.51
C ARG A 24 7.71 10.79 5.17
N THR A 25 6.48 11.25 5.16
CA THR A 25 5.81 11.93 4.04
C THR A 25 5.65 13.41 4.36
N GLU A 26 5.07 14.16 3.43
CA GLU A 26 4.69 15.56 3.65
C GLU A 26 3.55 15.71 4.67
N LEU A 27 2.67 14.70 4.79
CA LEU A 27 1.51 14.73 5.66
C LEU A 27 1.78 14.13 7.05
N GLY A 28 2.81 13.29 7.20
CA GLY A 28 3.16 12.70 8.49
C GLY A 28 4.12 11.54 8.42
N ASP A 29 4.18 10.80 9.52
CA ASP A 29 4.89 9.52 9.58
C ASP A 29 3.92 8.38 9.28
N ILE A 30 4.26 7.54 8.32
CA ILE A 30 3.52 6.31 8.01
C ILE A 30 4.42 5.09 8.14
N ILE A 31 3.82 3.90 8.20
CA ILE A 31 4.54 2.63 8.09
C ILE A 31 4.30 2.10 6.69
N GLY A 32 5.34 1.97 5.87
CA GLY A 32 5.18 1.63 4.47
C GLY A 32 6.50 1.38 3.75
N GLY A 33 6.45 1.42 2.43
CA GLY A 33 7.61 1.30 1.57
C GLY A 33 7.28 1.47 0.09
N LYS A 34 8.32 1.30 -0.73
CA LYS A 34 8.25 1.38 -2.20
C LYS A 34 8.73 0.07 -2.80
N CYS A 35 8.01 -0.47 -3.77
CA CYS A 35 8.51 -1.57 -4.59
C CYS A 35 9.30 -1.01 -5.78
N ALA A 36 10.24 -1.80 -6.30
CA ALA A 36 11.01 -1.44 -7.50
C ALA A 36 10.16 -1.24 -8.77
N CYS A 37 8.90 -1.71 -8.80
CA CYS A 37 7.99 -1.42 -9.91
C CYS A 37 7.27 -0.07 -9.79
N GLY A 38 7.53 0.70 -8.73
CA GLY A 38 6.93 2.01 -8.51
C GLY A 38 5.68 2.03 -7.64
N VAL A 39 5.18 0.88 -7.16
CA VAL A 39 4.07 0.86 -6.20
C VAL A 39 4.54 1.35 -4.83
N VAL A 40 3.72 2.19 -4.19
CA VAL A 40 3.86 2.56 -2.79
C VAL A 40 2.91 1.68 -1.98
N TYR A 41 3.36 1.14 -0.85
CA TYR A 41 2.51 0.39 0.05
C TYR A 41 2.57 0.93 1.47
N VAL A 42 1.45 0.86 2.16
CA VAL A 42 1.28 1.36 3.53
C VAL A 42 0.57 0.32 4.38
N PHE A 43 0.94 0.30 5.66
CA PHE A 43 0.45 -0.62 6.65
C PHE A 43 -0.06 0.15 7.87
N ASP A 44 -1.27 -0.18 8.32
CA ASP A 44 -1.82 0.34 9.58
C ASP A 44 -2.02 -0.81 10.56
N HIS A 45 -1.19 -0.83 11.62
CA HIS A 45 -1.28 -1.83 12.68
C HIS A 45 -2.59 -1.72 13.49
N SER A 46 -3.15 -0.52 13.59
CA SER A 46 -4.33 -0.25 14.41
C SER A 46 -5.66 -0.61 13.74
N GLY A 47 -5.68 -0.66 12.40
CA GLY A 47 -6.89 -0.84 11.59
C GLY A 47 -7.86 0.35 11.62
N HIS A 48 -7.50 1.47 12.26
CA HIS A 48 -8.35 2.66 12.39
C HIS A 48 -7.89 3.83 11.52
N ASN A 49 -6.65 3.80 11.06
CA ASN A 49 -6.00 4.90 10.35
C ASN A 49 -5.74 4.58 8.87
N MET A 50 -6.32 3.50 8.33
CA MET A 50 -6.09 3.09 6.95
C MET A 50 -6.45 4.18 5.93
N GLY A 51 -7.53 4.93 6.16
CA GLY A 51 -7.92 6.04 5.28
C GLY A 51 -6.85 7.14 5.21
N GLN A 52 -6.27 7.51 6.35
CA GLN A 52 -5.17 8.49 6.39
C GLN A 52 -3.90 7.91 5.75
N ALA A 53 -3.55 6.67 6.09
CA ALA A 53 -2.38 5.99 5.53
C ALA A 53 -2.48 5.90 3.99
N PHE A 54 -3.67 5.65 3.46
CA PHE A 54 -3.94 5.63 2.02
C PHE A 54 -3.71 7.00 1.36
N VAL A 55 -4.27 8.07 1.94
CA VAL A 55 -4.06 9.44 1.44
C VAL A 55 -2.59 9.80 1.43
N ASP A 56 -1.86 9.47 2.50
CA ASP A 56 -0.41 9.68 2.58
C ASP A 56 0.35 8.86 1.52
N ALA A 57 -0.07 7.62 1.27
CA ALA A 57 0.50 6.78 0.21
C ALA A 57 0.32 7.39 -1.18
N LEU A 58 -0.88 7.93 -1.46
CA LEU A 58 -1.21 8.56 -2.73
C LEU A 58 -0.39 9.83 -2.95
N ASN A 59 -0.28 10.68 -1.93
CA ASN A 59 0.59 11.86 -1.96
C ASN A 59 2.05 11.46 -2.22
N PHE A 60 2.56 10.46 -1.51
CA PHE A 60 3.95 9.99 -1.67
C PHE A 60 4.21 9.28 -3.01
N ALA A 61 3.18 8.67 -3.61
CA ALA A 61 3.26 8.10 -4.95
C ALA A 61 3.27 9.20 -6.02
N CYS A 62 2.52 10.27 -5.80
CA CYS A 62 2.42 11.45 -6.66
C CYS A 62 3.60 12.42 -6.53
N GLU A 63 4.39 12.37 -5.45
CA GLU A 63 5.56 13.24 -5.24
C GLU A 63 6.46 13.32 -6.50
N GLY A 64 6.43 14.47 -7.17
CA GLY A 64 7.19 14.75 -8.40
C GLY A 64 6.63 14.14 -9.70
N LYS A 65 5.45 13.53 -9.69
CA LYS A 65 4.82 12.83 -10.82
C LYS A 65 3.43 13.35 -11.20
N CYS A 66 2.74 14.05 -10.30
CA CYS A 66 1.44 14.64 -10.57
C CYS A 66 1.32 16.00 -9.87
N ASP A 67 0.59 16.94 -10.47
CA ASP A 67 0.45 18.30 -9.92
C ASP A 67 -0.53 18.36 -8.75
N ASN A 68 -1.58 17.53 -8.77
CA ASN A 68 -2.61 17.49 -7.73
C ASN A 68 -3.04 16.05 -7.38
N PRO A 69 -2.58 15.50 -6.25
CA PRO A 69 -3.00 14.18 -5.75
C PRO A 69 -4.50 14.03 -5.56
N TRP A 70 -5.23 15.13 -5.31
CA TRP A 70 -6.67 15.12 -5.03
C TRP A 70 -7.54 15.00 -6.29
N GLU A 71 -6.96 15.22 -7.46
CA GLU A 71 -7.64 15.07 -8.76
C GLU A 71 -7.46 13.66 -9.34
N LEU A 72 -6.68 12.80 -8.69
CA LEU A 72 -6.45 11.45 -9.16
C LEU A 72 -7.71 10.59 -9.01
N ILE A 73 -8.10 9.95 -10.10
CA ILE A 73 -9.27 9.08 -10.18
C ILE A 73 -8.83 7.61 -10.07
N PRO A 74 -9.33 6.83 -9.10
CA PRO A 74 -9.04 5.40 -9.01
C PRO A 74 -9.50 4.66 -10.27
N GLY A 75 -8.64 3.78 -10.79
CA GLY A 75 -8.85 3.05 -12.03
C GLY A 75 -8.44 3.81 -13.29
N GLU A 76 -8.35 5.13 -13.26
CA GLU A 76 -7.89 5.95 -14.40
C GLU A 76 -6.44 6.42 -14.19
N ASP A 77 -6.17 7.11 -13.09
CA ASP A 77 -4.86 7.69 -12.79
C ASP A 77 -4.00 6.79 -11.92
N TYR A 78 -4.63 5.96 -11.09
CA TYR A 78 -3.94 5.02 -10.23
C TYR A 78 -4.72 3.72 -10.02
N GLU A 79 -4.01 2.66 -9.68
CA GLU A 79 -4.57 1.40 -9.18
C GLU A 79 -4.31 1.27 -7.69
N GLU A 80 -5.24 0.64 -6.99
CA GLU A 80 -5.11 0.29 -5.59
C GLU A 80 -5.35 -1.21 -5.34
N ALA A 81 -4.68 -1.75 -4.33
CA ALA A 81 -4.94 -3.10 -3.85
C ALA A 81 -4.91 -3.14 -2.33
N LEU A 82 -5.85 -3.87 -1.73
CA LEU A 82 -5.92 -4.11 -0.30
C LEU A 82 -5.65 -5.59 -0.03
N LEU A 83 -4.71 -5.86 0.88
CA LEU A 83 -4.33 -7.22 1.27
C LEU A 83 -4.29 -7.37 2.79
N HIS A 84 -4.64 -8.57 3.26
CA HIS A 84 -4.50 -8.95 4.66
C HIS A 84 -3.05 -9.29 4.97
N TYR A 85 -2.32 -8.38 5.61
CA TYR A 85 -0.91 -8.51 5.95
C TYR A 85 -0.69 -8.91 7.41
N GLU A 86 0.04 -9.99 7.63
CA GLU A 86 0.50 -10.42 8.95
C GLU A 86 1.92 -9.89 9.18
N TRP A 87 2.03 -8.83 9.98
CA TRP A 87 3.27 -8.12 10.24
C TRP A 87 4.32 -8.96 10.97
N ARG A 88 3.91 -9.92 11.82
CA ARG A 88 4.85 -10.76 12.59
C ARG A 88 5.62 -11.74 11.70
N THR A 89 4.99 -12.20 10.63
CA THR A 89 5.57 -13.21 9.72
C THR A 89 5.86 -12.67 8.33
N HIS A 90 5.62 -11.38 8.08
CA HIS A 90 5.80 -10.73 6.79
C HIS A 90 5.18 -11.52 5.64
N SER A 91 3.86 -11.75 5.75
CA SER A 91 3.11 -12.66 4.87
C SER A 91 1.69 -12.18 4.64
N PHE A 92 1.10 -12.50 3.49
CA PHE A 92 -0.32 -12.28 3.23
C PHE A 92 -1.17 -13.49 3.61
N LEU A 93 -2.40 -13.22 4.08
CA LEU A 93 -3.40 -14.24 4.36
C LEU A 93 -4.30 -14.41 3.13
N THR A 94 -4.46 -15.64 2.64
CA THR A 94 -5.22 -15.91 1.40
C THR A 94 -6.69 -16.25 1.61
N LYS A 95 -7.13 -16.39 2.87
CA LYS A 95 -8.53 -16.65 3.21
C LYS A 95 -9.11 -15.44 3.90
N ARG A 96 -10.41 -15.18 3.65
CA ARG A 96 -11.23 -14.21 4.40
C ARG A 96 -11.09 -14.52 5.90
N SER A 97 -10.18 -13.80 6.55
CA SER A 97 -10.09 -13.75 7.99
C SER A 97 -11.04 -12.67 8.47
N ARG A 98 -11.45 -12.71 9.74
CA ARG A 98 -12.26 -11.61 10.33
C ARG A 98 -11.39 -10.39 10.65
N ILE A 99 -10.12 -10.43 10.29
CA ILE A 99 -9.13 -9.39 10.54
C ILE A 99 -9.24 -8.38 9.39
N PRO A 100 -9.34 -7.07 9.67
CA PRO A 100 -9.40 -6.06 8.63
C PRO A 100 -8.17 -6.09 7.72
N ASP A 101 -8.39 -5.82 6.43
CA ASP A 101 -7.34 -5.48 5.47
C ASP A 101 -6.49 -4.34 6.05
N ASN A 102 -5.21 -4.60 6.26
CA ASN A 102 -4.31 -3.70 6.98
C ASN A 102 -3.10 -3.28 6.15
N MET A 103 -3.02 -3.68 4.88
CA MET A 103 -2.03 -3.17 3.95
C MET A 103 -2.66 -2.72 2.64
N CYS A 104 -2.38 -1.49 2.24
CA CYS A 104 -2.80 -0.91 0.99
C CYS A 104 -1.61 -0.67 0.05
N PHE A 105 -1.84 -0.84 -1.24
CA PHE A 105 -0.88 -0.59 -2.31
C PHE A 105 -1.47 0.44 -3.27
N VAL A 106 -0.66 1.39 -3.72
CA VAL A 106 -1.03 2.45 -4.66
C VAL A 106 0.00 2.51 -5.78
N LEU A 107 -0.45 2.37 -7.02
CA LEU A 107 0.38 2.46 -8.22
C LEU A 107 -0.20 3.50 -9.18
N LEU A 108 0.55 4.56 -9.46
CA LEU A 108 0.16 5.52 -10.51
C LEU A 108 0.32 4.90 -11.89
N LYS A 109 -0.68 5.09 -12.76
CA LYS A 109 -0.68 4.59 -14.14
C LYS A 109 0.10 5.50 -15.09
N LYS A 110 0.11 6.81 -14.86
CA LYS A 110 0.79 7.82 -15.70
C LYS A 110 1.21 9.05 -14.89
N GLU A 111 2.18 9.78 -15.41
CA GLU A 111 2.45 11.17 -15.01
C GLU A 111 1.37 12.04 -15.67
N ASN A 112 0.43 12.58 -14.90
CA ASN A 112 -0.51 13.57 -15.41
C ASN A 112 0.27 14.87 -15.62
N LYS A 113 0.31 15.35 -16.87
CA LYS A 113 1.03 16.52 -17.33
C LYS A 113 0.10 17.38 -18.18
#